data_AF-A0AAW7AFU6-F1
#
_entry.id   AF-A0AAW7AFU6-F1
#
_cell.length_a   1.000
_cell.length_b   1.000
_cell.length_c   1.000
_cell.angle_alpha   90.00
_cell.angle_beta   90.00
_cell.angle_gamma   90.00
#
_symmetry.space_group_name_H-M   'P 1'
#
loop_
_entity.id
_entity.type
_entity.pdbx_description
1 polymer ?
#
loop_
_entity_poly.entity_id
_entity_poly.type
_entity_poly.pdbx_seq_one_letter_code
_entity_poly.pdbx_strand_id
1 'polypeptide(L)'
;MKSSFSKRLKQALNTSGMKQVDVINKSKLLYEETGVKVSKTDLSQYVNGKTEPGQKKLYVLAKVLNVSEAWLLGYDVPTNRPTDEERTVKNSFETIAAHLDGDLTEEQWKKVIEYARFIQDNDDNK
;
A
#
# COMPACT_ATOMS: atom_id res chain seq x y z
N MET A 1 -12.17 -13.38 4.33
CA MET A 1 -13.05 -12.41 3.62
C MET A 1 -12.39 -11.04 3.70
N LYS A 2 -12.18 -10.36 2.56
CA LYS A 2 -11.57 -9.02 2.51
C LYS A 2 -12.47 -8.02 3.27
N SER A 3 -11.90 -7.20 4.15
CA SER A 3 -12.66 -6.11 4.78
C SER A 3 -12.90 -4.98 3.77
N SER A 4 -13.89 -4.12 3.97
CA SER A 4 -14.03 -2.94 3.10
C SER A 4 -13.06 -1.85 3.52
N PHE A 5 -12.65 -0.99 2.57
CA PHE A 5 -11.85 0.19 2.87
C PHE A 5 -12.51 1.06 3.95
N SER A 6 -13.83 1.27 3.87
CA SER A 6 -14.58 2.04 4.85
C SER A 6 -14.51 1.46 6.27
N LYS A 7 -14.54 0.13 6.42
CA LYS A 7 -14.39 -0.54 7.73
C LYS A 7 -12.97 -0.38 8.26
N ARG A 8 -11.94 -0.57 7.43
CA ARG A 8 -10.53 -0.38 7.81
C ARG A 8 -10.20 1.06 8.16
N LEU A 9 -10.76 2.02 7.43
CA LEU A 9 -10.61 3.44 7.73
C LEU A 9 -11.21 3.80 9.09
N LYS A 10 -12.43 3.32 9.39
CA LYS A 10 -13.02 3.48 10.73
C LYS A 10 -12.17 2.83 11.81
N GLN A 11 -11.67 1.63 11.55
CA GLN A 11 -10.79 0.93 12.48
C GLN A 11 -9.51 1.73 12.75
N ALA A 12 -8.84 2.24 11.71
CA ALA A 12 -7.62 3.05 11.85
C ALA A 12 -7.87 4.36 12.61
N LEU A 13 -8.99 5.04 12.32
CA LEU A 13 -9.40 6.25 13.05
C LEU A 13 -9.57 5.96 14.55
N ASN A 14 -10.25 4.87 14.89
CA ASN A 14 -10.47 4.47 16.28
C ASN A 14 -9.16 4.10 16.99
N THR A 15 -8.32 3.26 16.37
CA THR A 15 -7.04 2.82 16.95
C THR A 15 -6.06 3.98 17.15
N SER A 16 -6.07 4.96 16.24
CA SER A 16 -5.23 6.16 16.32
C SER A 16 -5.83 7.26 17.21
N GLY A 17 -7.06 7.11 17.68
CA GLY A 17 -7.79 8.14 18.42
C GLY A 17 -8.09 9.40 17.61
N MET A 18 -7.99 9.36 16.28
CA MET A 18 -8.16 10.52 15.41
C MET A 18 -9.61 10.66 14.93
N LYS A 19 -10.11 11.90 14.94
CA LYS A 19 -11.34 12.27 14.22
C LYS A 19 -11.02 12.58 12.76
N GLN A 20 -12.05 12.61 11.91
CA GLN A 20 -11.88 13.00 10.50
C GLN A 20 -11.22 14.38 10.34
N VAL A 21 -11.54 15.33 11.23
CA VAL A 21 -10.92 16.68 11.21
C VAL A 21 -9.42 16.64 11.50
N ASP A 22 -8.98 15.73 12.36
CA ASP A 22 -7.57 15.56 12.70
C ASP A 22 -6.79 15.01 11.51
N VAL A 23 -7.37 14.02 10.82
CA VAL A 23 -6.80 13.48 9.57
C VAL A 23 -6.70 14.56 8.50
N ILE A 24 -7.72 15.40 8.33
CA ILE A 24 -7.67 16.53 7.39
C ILE A 24 -6.54 17.48 7.75
N ASN A 25 -6.43 17.88 9.02
CA ASN A 25 -5.39 18.82 9.45
C ASN A 25 -3.98 18.24 9.30
N LYS A 26 -3.76 16.98 9.66
CA LYS A 26 -2.47 16.30 9.45
C LYS A 26 -2.15 16.12 7.96
N SER A 27 -3.15 15.79 7.13
CA SER A 27 -2.95 15.62 5.69
C SER A 27 -2.48 16.91 4.99
N LYS A 28 -2.83 18.10 5.52
CA LYS A 28 -2.36 19.38 4.97
C LYS A 28 -0.84 19.51 5.05
N LEU A 29 -0.22 18.94 6.10
CA LEU A 29 1.22 18.98 6.28
C LEU A 29 1.97 18.18 5.20
N LEU A 30 1.28 17.25 4.53
CA LEU A 30 1.82 16.45 3.44
C LEU A 30 1.52 17.07 2.06
N TYR A 31 0.88 18.24 2.00
CA TYR A 31 0.50 18.85 0.72
C TYR A 31 1.71 19.23 -0.13
N GLU A 32 2.77 19.76 0.49
CA GLU A 32 4.00 20.14 -0.23
C GLU A 32 4.69 18.92 -0.85
N GLU A 33 4.71 17.78 -0.15
CA GLU A 33 5.30 16.52 -0.64
C GLU A 33 4.42 15.86 -1.73
N THR A 34 3.10 15.89 -1.56
CA THR A 34 2.19 15.02 -2.34
C THR A 34 1.36 15.75 -3.39
N GLY A 35 1.23 17.08 -3.29
CA GLY A 35 0.32 17.91 -4.09
C GLY A 35 -1.16 17.54 -3.91
N VAL A 36 -1.51 16.78 -2.87
CA VAL A 36 -2.85 16.19 -2.71
C VAL A 36 -3.55 16.73 -1.48
N LYS A 37 -4.78 17.19 -1.68
CA LYS A 37 -5.67 17.64 -0.62
C LYS A 37 -6.72 16.57 -0.30
N VAL A 38 -6.85 16.23 0.98
CA VAL A 38 -7.96 15.43 1.51
C VAL A 38 -8.99 16.38 2.11
N SER A 39 -10.20 16.40 1.54
CA SER A 39 -11.28 17.29 1.98
C SER A 39 -12.22 16.61 3.00
N LYS A 40 -13.07 17.42 3.65
CA LYS A 40 -14.14 16.92 4.52
C LYS A 40 -15.14 16.04 3.77
N THR A 41 -15.47 16.41 2.53
CA THR A 41 -16.37 15.63 1.67
C THR A 41 -15.76 14.27 1.35
N ASP A 42 -14.47 14.22 0.99
CA ASP A 42 -13.76 12.97 0.72
C ASP A 42 -13.86 12.01 1.91
N LEU A 43 -13.44 12.44 3.11
CA LEU A 43 -13.46 11.59 4.29
C LEU A 43 -14.89 11.14 4.66
N SER A 44 -15.88 12.02 4.51
CA SER A 44 -17.27 11.64 4.76
C SER A 44 -17.75 10.55 3.80
N GLN A 45 -17.43 10.65 2.51
CA GLN A 45 -17.78 9.63 1.52
C GLN A 45 -17.03 8.32 1.78
N TYR A 46 -15.75 8.39 2.11
CA TYR A 46 -14.90 7.25 2.45
C TYR A 46 -15.38 6.49 3.69
N VAL A 47 -15.64 7.20 4.79
CA VAL A 47 -16.13 6.60 6.05
C VAL A 47 -17.51 5.98 5.85
N ASN A 48 -18.37 6.58 5.02
CA ASN A 48 -19.68 6.02 4.70
C ASN A 48 -19.64 4.94 3.60
N GLY A 49 -18.46 4.64 3.05
CA GLY A 49 -18.29 3.62 2.00
C GLY A 49 -18.95 3.98 0.67
N LYS A 50 -19.20 5.27 0.39
CA LYS A 50 -19.78 5.73 -0.88
C LYS A 50 -18.78 5.64 -2.03
N THR A 51 -17.49 5.79 -1.73
CA THR A 51 -16.41 5.72 -2.70
C THR A 51 -15.10 5.36 -2.00
N GLU A 52 -14.09 4.97 -2.78
CA GLU A 52 -12.74 4.67 -2.32
C GLU A 52 -11.75 5.73 -2.82
N PRO A 53 -10.64 5.99 -2.11
CA PRO A 53 -9.64 6.96 -2.54
C PRO A 53 -8.84 6.44 -3.73
N GLY A 54 -8.49 7.34 -4.64
CA GLY A 54 -7.42 7.08 -5.61
C GLY A 54 -6.05 6.97 -4.94
N GLN A 55 -5.07 6.42 -5.66
CA GLN A 55 -3.75 6.05 -5.14
C GLN A 55 -3.06 7.14 -4.30
N LYS A 56 -3.03 8.39 -4.78
CA LYS A 56 -2.38 9.49 -4.04
C LYS A 56 -3.08 9.82 -2.72
N LYS A 57 -4.42 9.83 -2.70
CA LYS A 57 -5.18 10.07 -1.45
C LYS A 57 -5.04 8.87 -0.50
N LEU A 58 -5.00 7.65 -1.04
CA LEU A 58 -4.75 6.44 -0.26
C LEU A 58 -3.38 6.52 0.44
N TYR A 59 -2.33 6.91 -0.27
CA TYR A 59 -0.99 7.13 0.28
C TYR A 59 -1.01 8.14 1.44
N VAL A 60 -1.65 9.30 1.24
CA VAL A 60 -1.77 10.34 2.27
C VAL A 60 -2.50 9.80 3.50
N LEU A 61 -3.62 9.09 3.33
CA LEU A 61 -4.37 8.52 4.45
C LEU A 61 -3.56 7.47 5.21
N ALA A 62 -2.88 6.57 4.49
CA ALA A 62 -2.00 5.56 5.05
C ALA A 62 -0.85 6.19 5.85
N LYS A 63 -0.21 7.24 5.31
CA LYS A 63 0.87 7.98 5.99
C LYS A 63 0.38 8.68 7.26
N VAL A 64 -0.77 9.35 7.21
CA VAL A 64 -1.34 10.07 8.37
C VAL A 64 -1.77 9.11 9.48
N LEU A 65 -2.38 7.97 9.12
CA LEU A 65 -2.89 6.98 10.05
C LEU A 65 -1.83 5.95 10.47
N ASN A 66 -0.63 6.05 9.91
CA ASN A 66 0.49 5.12 10.11
C ASN A 66 0.11 3.64 9.90
N VAL A 67 -0.59 3.37 8.80
CA VAL A 67 -0.96 2.01 8.38
C VAL A 67 -0.58 1.77 6.92
N SER A 68 -0.43 0.51 6.51
CA SER A 68 -0.18 0.18 5.11
C SER A 68 -1.41 0.41 4.23
N GLU A 69 -1.19 0.82 2.97
CA GLU A 69 -2.27 1.00 1.99
C GLU A 69 -3.02 -0.29 1.72
N ALA A 70 -2.29 -1.41 1.62
CA ALA A 70 -2.89 -2.72 1.38
C ALA A 70 -3.81 -3.13 2.53
N TRP A 71 -3.37 -2.96 3.79
CA TRP A 71 -4.26 -3.20 4.93
C TRP A 71 -5.47 -2.27 4.91
N LEU A 72 -5.27 -0.99 4.57
CA LEU A 72 -6.33 0.00 4.52
C LEU A 72 -7.36 -0.29 3.42
N LEU A 73 -6.92 -0.87 2.28
CA LEU A 73 -7.79 -1.40 1.21
C LEU A 73 -8.51 -2.70 1.61
N GLY A 74 -8.24 -3.24 2.80
CA GLY A 74 -8.94 -4.40 3.34
C GLY A 74 -8.27 -5.74 3.12
N TYR A 75 -7.06 -5.76 2.54
CA TYR A 75 -6.27 -6.99 2.43
C TYR A 75 -5.86 -7.51 3.82
N ASP A 76 -5.60 -8.81 3.88
CA ASP A 76 -5.16 -9.48 5.08
C ASP A 76 -3.63 -9.49 5.13
N VAL A 77 -3.07 -8.34 5.50
CA VAL A 77 -1.62 -8.09 5.58
C VAL A 77 -1.32 -7.36 6.89
N PRO A 78 -0.05 -7.25 7.32
CA PRO A 78 0.30 -6.46 8.49
C PRO A 78 -0.19 -5.01 8.39
N THR A 79 -0.62 -4.46 9.53
CA THR A 79 -1.07 -3.06 9.67
C THR A 79 0.05 -2.09 9.41
N ASN A 80 1.29 -2.44 9.77
CA ASN A 80 2.41 -1.53 9.81
C ASN A 80 2.70 -0.97 8.42
N ARG A 81 2.85 0.36 8.37
CA ARG A 81 3.26 1.05 7.15
C ARG A 81 4.75 0.81 6.92
N PRO A 82 5.17 0.32 5.74
CA PRO A 82 6.58 0.33 5.38
C PRO A 82 7.13 1.76 5.37
N THR A 83 8.41 1.92 5.70
CA THR A 83 9.08 3.22 5.56
C THR A 83 9.12 3.66 4.10
N ASP A 84 9.30 4.96 3.85
CA ASP A 84 9.40 5.44 2.47
C ASP A 84 10.63 4.85 1.76
N GLU A 85 11.71 4.54 2.50
CA GLU A 85 12.91 3.85 2.04
C GLU A 85 12.63 2.37 1.68
N GLU A 86 11.90 1.63 2.52
CA GLU A 86 11.51 0.25 2.20
C GLU A 86 10.65 0.17 0.93
N ARG A 87 9.87 1.23 0.65
CA ARG A 87 9.06 1.33 -0.57
C ARG A 87 9.91 1.62 -1.79
N THR A 88 10.92 2.48 -1.69
CA THR A 88 11.83 2.74 -2.82
C THR A 88 12.66 1.52 -3.14
N VAL A 89 13.13 0.78 -2.13
CA VAL A 89 13.86 -0.50 -2.32
C VAL A 89 12.96 -1.59 -2.92
N LYS A 90 11.69 -1.67 -2.53
CA LYS A 90 10.75 -2.60 -3.20
C LYS A 90 10.42 -2.21 -4.63
N ASN A 91 10.45 -0.92 -4.96
CA ASN A 91 10.29 -0.44 -6.34
C ASN A 91 11.59 -0.51 -7.15
N SER A 92 12.76 -0.69 -6.51
CA SER A 92 14.04 -0.90 -7.20
C SER A 92 14.27 -2.33 -7.66
N PHE A 93 13.38 -3.28 -7.32
CA PHE A 93 13.26 -4.48 -8.12
C PHE A 93 12.69 -4.05 -9.47
N GLU A 94 13.54 -3.88 -10.48
CA GLU A 94 13.07 -3.82 -11.85
C GLU A 94 12.17 -5.04 -12.06
N THR A 95 10.88 -4.81 -12.28
CA THR A 95 9.96 -5.89 -12.64
C THR A 95 10.21 -6.23 -14.10
N ILE A 96 11.34 -6.91 -14.34
CA ILE A 96 11.79 -7.34 -15.67
C ILE A 96 10.84 -8.44 -16.16
N ALA A 97 10.38 -9.32 -15.26
CA ALA A 97 9.60 -10.50 -15.61
C ALA A 97 8.29 -10.21 -16.38
N ALA A 98 7.59 -9.13 -16.05
CA ALA A 98 6.35 -8.75 -16.74
C ALA A 98 6.59 -8.12 -18.14
N HIS A 99 7.81 -7.65 -18.42
CA HIS A 99 8.20 -7.06 -19.70
C HIS A 99 8.95 -8.04 -20.62
N LEU A 100 9.32 -9.23 -20.13
CA LEU A 100 10.03 -10.28 -20.88
C LEU A 100 9.07 -11.24 -21.62
N ASP A 101 7.77 -10.93 -21.65
CA ASP A 101 6.79 -11.74 -22.36
C ASP A 101 7.06 -11.64 -23.88
N GLY A 102 7.65 -12.69 -24.45
CA GLY A 102 8.13 -12.76 -25.84
C GLY A 102 9.66 -12.69 -26.02
N ASP A 103 10.42 -12.25 -25.02
CA ASP A 103 11.89 -12.12 -25.11
C ASP A 103 12.64 -13.36 -24.56
N LEU A 104 11.96 -14.19 -23.76
CA LEU A 104 12.51 -15.42 -23.22
C LEU A 104 11.71 -16.64 -23.67
N THR A 105 12.43 -17.70 -24.05
CA THR A 105 11.86 -19.02 -24.35
C THR A 105 11.42 -19.74 -23.08
N GLU A 106 10.55 -20.74 -23.21
CA GLU A 106 10.08 -21.59 -22.10
C GLU A 106 11.24 -22.19 -21.28
N GLU A 107 12.32 -22.62 -21.94
CA GLU A 107 13.49 -23.19 -21.28
C GLU A 107 14.30 -22.15 -20.50
N GLN A 108 14.39 -20.90 -20.98
CA GLN A 108 15.03 -19.82 -20.24
C GLN A 108 14.18 -19.42 -19.03
N TRP A 109 12.86 -19.38 -19.17
CA TRP A 109 11.93 -19.16 -18.08
C TRP A 109 12.04 -20.22 -16.98
N LYS A 110 12.17 -21.48 -17.37
CA LYS A 110 12.38 -22.59 -16.45
C LYS A 110 13.63 -22.40 -15.59
N LYS A 111 14.75 -21.95 -16.18
CA LYS A 111 15.99 -21.65 -15.45
C LYS A 111 15.83 -20.49 -14.47
N VAL A 112 15.12 -19.43 -14.87
CA VAL A 112 14.83 -18.29 -13.98
C VAL A 112 14.01 -18.75 -12.77
N ILE A 113 12.98 -19.57 -12.99
CA ILE A 113 12.14 -20.12 -11.92
C ILE A 113 12.93 -21.05 -11.01
N GLU A 114 13.77 -21.93 -11.58
CA GLU A 114 14.61 -22.85 -10.81
C GLU A 114 15.59 -22.10 -9.91
N TYR A 115 16.25 -21.07 -10.44
CA TYR A 115 17.17 -20.25 -9.66
C TYR A 115 16.46 -19.44 -8.56
N ALA A 116 15.27 -18.90 -8.84
CA ALA A 116 14.47 -18.22 -7.83
C ALA A 116 14.09 -19.16 -6.67
N ARG A 117 13.69 -20.40 -6.97
CA ARG A 117 13.40 -21.43 -5.96
C ARG A 117 14.66 -21.80 -5.16
N PHE A 118 15.79 -21.98 -5.84
CA PHE A 118 17.06 -22.26 -5.18
C PHE A 118 17.42 -21.17 -4.16
N ILE A 119 17.26 -19.89 -4.50
CA ILE A 119 17.52 -18.80 -3.55
C ILE A 119 16.59 -18.89 -2.34
N GLN A 120 15.29 -19.11 -2.56
CA GLN A 120 14.29 -19.21 -1.47
C GLN A 120 14.61 -20.36 -0.52
N ASP A 121 14.94 -21.54 -1.05
CA ASP A 121 15.26 -22.73 -0.26
C ASP A 121 16.58 -22.57 0.54
N ASN A 122 17.50 -21.71 0.09
CA ASN A 122 18.76 -21.46 0.79
C ASN A 122 18.68 -20.31 1.82
N ASP A 123 17.72 -19.39 1.68
CA ASP A 123 17.47 -18.33 2.68
C ASP A 123 16.74 -18.89 3.92
N ASP A 124 15.94 -19.96 3.76
CA ASP A 124 15.28 -20.68 4.85
C ASP A 124 16.25 -21.52 5.72
N ASN A 125 17.54 -21.56 5.38
CA ASN A 125 18.57 -22.34 6.07
C ASN A 125 19.46 -21.50 7.00
N LYS A 126 18.96 -20.33 7.45
CA LYS A 126 19.68 -19.40 8.34
C LYS A 126 18.92 -19.06 9.61
#